data_AF-A0A2E4D2F3-F1
#
_entry.id   AF-A0A2E4D2F3-F1
#
_cell.length_a   1.000
_cell.length_b   1.000
_cell.length_c   1.000
_cell.angle_alpha   90.00
_cell.angle_beta   90.00
_cell.angle_gamma   90.00
#
_symmetry.space_group_name_H-M   'P 1'
#
loop_
_entity.id
_entity.type
_entity.pdbx_description
1 polymer ?
#
loop_
_entity_poly.entity_id
_entity_poly.type
_entity_poly.pdbx_seq_one_letter_code
_entity_poly.pdbx_strand_id
1 'polypeptide(L)'
;MLNDGLKLTGKLTIAINDEIVQEVPNLVVTAGKGYVASRMKDTSATAMSHMAIGTGSTAAAAGNTALGSESARTGLTSTTVSGA
;
A
#
# COMPACT_ATOMS: atom_id res chain seq x y z
N MET A 1 17.24 1.40 -16.44
CA MET A 1 16.30 1.55 -15.31
C MET A 1 14.90 1.53 -15.92
N LEU A 2 13.98 0.70 -15.43
CA LEU A 2 12.57 0.75 -15.84
C LEU A 2 12.00 2.10 -15.36
N ASN A 3 12.16 3.13 -16.20
CA ASN A 3 11.52 4.44 -16.05
C ASN A 3 10.08 4.40 -16.56
N ASP A 4 9.51 3.21 -16.74
CA ASP A 4 8.16 3.11 -17.24
C ASP A 4 7.21 3.62 -16.17
N GLY A 5 6.34 4.53 -16.58
CA GLY A 5 5.39 5.26 -15.75
C GLY A 5 4.27 4.35 -15.26
N LEU A 6 4.61 3.20 -14.65
CA LEU A 6 3.68 2.29 -14.03
C LEU A 6 2.94 3.08 -12.95
N LYS A 7 1.73 3.51 -13.31
CA LYS A 7 0.77 4.13 -12.40
C LYS A 7 0.21 3.02 -11.52
N LEU A 8 1.05 2.57 -10.58
CA LEU A 8 0.67 1.63 -9.55
C LEU A 8 -0.19 2.40 -8.55
N THR A 9 -1.49 2.30 -8.73
CA THR A 9 -2.49 2.82 -7.79
C THR A 9 -3.09 1.65 -7.03
N GLY A 10 -3.22 1.81 -5.73
CA GLY A 10 -4.02 0.90 -4.91
C GLY A 10 -5.47 1.41 -4.85
N LYS A 11 -6.34 0.55 -4.32
CA LYS A 11 -7.68 0.95 -3.86
C LYS A 11 -7.81 0.61 -2.40
N LEU A 12 -8.43 1.50 -1.64
CA LEU A 12 -8.82 1.27 -0.26
C LEU A 12 -10.35 1.39 -0.20
N THR A 13 -11.01 0.29 0.15
CA THR A 13 -12.44 0.27 0.44
C THR A 13 -12.61 0.23 1.95
N ILE A 14 -13.41 1.16 2.48
CA ILE A 14 -13.73 1.28 3.89
C ILE A 14 -15.19 0.83 4.04
N ALA A 15 -15.41 -0.17 4.89
CA ALA A 15 -16.74 -0.68 5.23
C ALA A 15 -16.98 -0.57 6.73
N ILE A 16 -18.21 -0.25 7.11
CA ILE A 16 -18.67 -0.20 8.51
C ILE A 16 -19.90 -1.11 8.59
N ASN A 17 -19.89 -2.08 9.50
CA ASN A 17 -20.96 -3.08 9.63
C ASN A 17 -21.32 -3.77 8.30
N ASP A 18 -20.30 -4.22 7.56
CA ASP A 18 -20.42 -4.87 6.25
C ASP A 18 -21.02 -4.01 5.12
N GLU A 19 -21.26 -2.72 5.37
CA GLU A 19 -21.69 -1.77 4.36
C GLU A 19 -20.52 -0.90 3.89
N ILE A 20 -20.31 -0.83 2.57
CA ILE A 20 -19.24 -0.01 1.98
C ILE A 20 -19.60 1.46 2.12
N VAL A 21 -18.85 2.17 2.96
CA VAL A 21 -19.08 3.60 3.22
C VAL A 21 -18.22 4.49 2.34
N GLN A 22 -17.03 4.02 1.91
CA GLN A 22 -16.13 4.83 1.10
C GLN A 22 -15.15 3.99 0.28
N GLU A 23 -14.93 4.39 -0.97
CA GLU A 23 -13.79 3.93 -1.76
C GLU A 23 -12.85 5.10 -2.04
N VAL A 24 -11.57 4.92 -1.72
CA VAL A 24 -10.54 5.95 -1.89
C VAL A 24 -9.37 5.37 -2.70
N PRO A 25 -8.87 6.09 -3.72
CA PRO A 25 -7.64 5.68 -4.40
C PRO A 25 -6.45 5.77 -3.44
N ASN A 26 -5.67 4.70 -3.35
CA ASN A 26 -4.44 4.66 -2.57
C ASN A 26 -3.23 5.01 -3.44
N LEU A 27 -2.46 6.02 -3.03
CA LEU A 27 -1.23 6.43 -3.70
C LEU A 27 -0.07 5.51 -3.29
N VAL A 28 0.65 4.97 -4.28
CA VAL A 28 1.90 4.24 -4.03
C VAL A 28 3.10 5.15 -4.28
N VAL A 29 3.83 5.49 -3.21
CA VAL A 29 5.04 6.34 -3.29
C VAL A 29 6.21 5.62 -3.95
N THR A 30 7.26 6.35 -4.31
CA THR A 30 8.45 5.80 -5.00
C THR A 30 9.12 4.66 -4.23
N ALA A 31 9.25 4.77 -2.91
CA ALA A 31 9.75 3.67 -2.07
C ALA A 31 8.90 2.38 -2.22
N GLY A 32 7.56 2.51 -2.24
CA GLY A 32 6.65 1.39 -2.45
C GLY A 32 6.77 0.77 -3.84
N LYS A 33 6.93 1.59 -4.89
CA LYS A 33 7.22 1.10 -6.25
C LYS A 33 8.57 0.36 -6.31
N GLY A 34 9.57 0.84 -5.59
CA GLY A 34 10.86 0.16 -5.45
C GLY A 34 10.75 -1.20 -4.75
N TYR A 35 9.89 -1.31 -3.74
CA TYR A 35 9.58 -2.59 -3.09
C TYR A 35 8.92 -3.59 -4.06
N VAL A 36 7.94 -3.15 -4.85
CA VAL A 36 7.31 -4.00 -5.89
C VAL A 36 8.33 -4.41 -6.96
N ALA A 37 9.15 -3.47 -7.44
CA ALA A 37 10.20 -3.75 -8.40
C ALA A 37 11.24 -4.75 -7.85
N SER A 38 11.59 -4.65 -6.56
CA SER A 38 12.41 -5.65 -5.90
C SER A 38 11.71 -7.01 -5.99
N ARG A 39 10.45 -7.14 -5.56
CA ARG A 39 9.71 -8.43 -5.61
C ARG A 39 9.57 -9.03 -7.02
N MET A 40 9.60 -8.20 -8.08
CA MET A 40 9.57 -8.66 -9.48
C MET A 40 10.93 -9.14 -10.00
N LYS A 41 12.03 -8.56 -9.51
CA LYS A 41 13.40 -8.87 -9.96
C LYS A 41 14.11 -9.88 -9.05
N ASP A 42 13.99 -9.71 -7.73
CA ASP A 42 14.75 -10.39 -6.67
C ASP A 42 13.86 -10.66 -5.44
N THR A 43 13.98 -11.84 -4.82
CA THR A 43 13.22 -12.20 -3.60
C THR A 43 13.74 -11.53 -2.31
N SER A 44 14.56 -10.47 -2.42
CA SER A 44 15.27 -9.86 -1.29
C SER A 44 14.36 -9.12 -0.31
N ALA A 45 13.20 -8.65 -0.79
CA ALA A 45 12.18 -8.03 0.04
C ALA A 45 11.22 -9.07 0.65
N THR A 46 11.16 -9.13 1.98
CA THR A 46 10.21 -9.97 2.73
C THR A 46 8.77 -9.57 2.40
N ALA A 47 7.84 -10.53 2.42
CA ALA A 47 6.44 -10.26 2.08
C ALA A 47 5.79 -9.23 3.03
N MET A 48 4.92 -8.37 2.49
CA MET A 48 4.11 -7.43 3.27
C MET A 48 3.23 -8.20 4.26
N SER A 49 3.42 -7.96 5.55
CA SER A 49 2.70 -8.67 6.61
C SER A 49 1.67 -7.81 7.33
N HIS A 50 1.76 -6.48 7.22
CA HIS A 50 0.91 -5.54 7.96
C HIS A 50 0.41 -4.43 7.03
N MET A 51 -0.82 -3.96 7.27
CA MET A 51 -1.38 -2.74 6.70
C MET A 51 -1.61 -1.75 7.85
N ALA A 52 -1.11 -0.54 7.70
CA ALA A 52 -1.31 0.53 8.66
C ALA A 52 -2.16 1.64 8.03
N ILE A 53 -2.97 2.30 8.85
CA ILE A 53 -3.78 3.47 8.49
C ILE A 53 -3.34 4.62 9.36
N GLY A 54 -3.14 5.78 8.75
CA GLY A 54 -2.73 7.00 9.44
C GLY A 54 -3.64 8.18 9.15
N THR A 55 -3.64 9.14 10.05
CA THR A 55 -4.45 10.38 10.00
C THR A 55 -3.61 11.62 9.73
N GLY A 56 -2.33 11.45 9.37
CA GLY A 56 -1.44 12.54 9.04
C GLY A 56 -1.94 13.32 7.83
N SER A 57 -1.91 14.65 7.91
CA SER A 57 -2.32 15.58 6.84
C SER A 57 -1.15 16.03 5.95
N THR A 58 0.07 15.57 6.22
CA THR A 58 1.25 15.86 5.41
C THR A 58 1.19 15.12 4.07
N ALA A 59 1.48 15.84 2.98
CA ALA A 59 1.55 15.25 1.65
C ALA A 59 2.60 14.12 1.63
N ALA A 60 2.26 13.01 0.97
CA ALA A 60 3.13 11.84 0.89
C ALA A 60 4.43 12.18 0.13
N ALA A 61 5.58 12.07 0.80
CA ALA A 61 6.88 12.24 0.16
C ALA A 61 7.35 10.93 -0.51
N ALA A 62 8.18 11.06 -1.55
CA ALA A 62 8.65 9.91 -2.34
C ALA A 62 9.37 8.83 -1.51
N GLY A 63 10.01 9.23 -0.41
CA GLY A 63 10.76 8.36 0.51
C GLY A 63 9.99 7.91 1.75
N ASN A 64 8.68 8.16 1.85
CA ASN A 64 7.92 7.71 3.01
C ASN A 64 7.91 6.18 3.08
N THR A 65 8.58 5.65 4.10
CA THR A 65 8.53 4.23 4.49
C THR A 65 7.63 3.98 5.69
N ALA A 66 7.17 5.05 6.34
CA ALA A 66 6.23 5.03 7.46
C ALA A 66 5.14 6.11 7.29
N LEU A 67 4.01 5.92 7.97
CA LEU A 67 2.96 6.93 8.10
C LEU A 67 3.39 7.99 9.11
N GLY A 68 3.01 9.25 8.91
CA GLY A 68 3.32 10.34 9.85
C GLY A 68 2.65 10.15 11.20
N SER A 69 1.31 10.03 11.20
CA SER A 69 0.51 9.72 12.40
C SER A 69 -0.22 8.41 12.17
N GLU A 70 0.33 7.31 12.67
CA GLU A 70 -0.28 5.99 12.56
C GLU A 70 -1.41 5.83 13.59
N SER A 71 -2.63 5.58 13.11
CA SER A 71 -3.81 5.39 13.97
C SER A 71 -4.08 3.92 14.25
N ALA A 72 -3.77 3.04 13.30
CA ALA A 72 -4.00 1.61 13.44
C ALA A 72 -3.03 0.84 12.56
N ARG A 73 -2.69 -0.37 13.00
CA ARG A 73 -1.93 -1.36 12.23
C ARG A 73 -2.54 -2.72 12.45
N THR A 74 -2.90 -3.38 11.35
CA THR A 74 -3.48 -4.71 11.36
C THR A 74 -2.62 -5.65 10.51
N GLY A 75 -2.53 -6.92 10.92
CA GLY A 75 -1.89 -7.96 10.13
C GLY A 75 -2.72 -8.29 8.89
N LEU A 76 -2.08 -8.55 7.76
CA LEU A 76 -2.78 -9.02 6.57
C LEU A 76 -3.33 -10.43 6.83
N THR A 77 -4.65 -10.56 6.81
CA THR A 77 -5.33 -11.86 6.97
C THR A 77 -5.30 -12.72 5.70
N SER A 78 -5.14 -12.08 4.53
CA SER A 78 -5.01 -12.77 3.24
C SER A 78 -4.05 -12.04 2.32
N THR A 79 -3.13 -12.80 1.72
CA THR A 79 -2.31 -12.37 0.57
C THR A 79 -2.73 -13.06 -0.72
N THR A 80 -3.85 -13.80 -0.69
CA THR A 80 -4.34 -14.58 -1.81
C THR A 80 -5.05 -13.66 -2.79
N VAL A 81 -4.54 -13.58 -4.03
CA VAL A 81 -5.22 -12.87 -5.11
C VAL A 81 -6.47 -13.66 -5.50
N SER A 82 -7.65 -13.12 -5.22
CA SER A 82 -8.91 -13.72 -5.66
C SER A 82 -9.24 -13.19 -7.06
N GLY A 83 -9.12 -14.05 -8.08
CA GLY A 83 -9.41 -13.70 -9.48
C GLY A 83 -8.33 -14.08 -10.50
N ALA A 84 -7.54 -15.13 -10.23
CA ALA A 84 -6.70 -15.76 -11.26
C ALA A 84 -7.55 -16.55 -12.26
#